data_AF-A0A7J3MMJ6-F1
#
_entry.id   AF-A0A7J3MMJ6-F1
#
_cell.length_a   1.000
_cell.length_b   1.000
_cell.length_c   1.000
_cell.angle_alpha   90.00
_cell.angle_beta   90.00
_cell.angle_gamma   90.00
#
_symmetry.space_group_name_H-M   'P 1'
#
loop_
_entity.id
_entity.type
_entity.pdbx_description
1 polymer ?
#
loop_
_entity_poly.entity_id
_entity_poly.type
_entity_poly.pdbx_seq_one_letter_code
_entity_poly.pdbx_strand_id
1 'polypeptide(L)'
;MGPVVLKVVSTYSIIVVCKKTGEMGAAVQYHWFSVGSVVPWAEPGVGVLATQSIAEVSYGLIGLTLMKRGKTPEQALKALLTIDPQRELGQVAMINVEGEVAVHTDSKCIRAAGHYVGDGFSVQANLVRSENSGSRWLKPLNQALEAW
;
A
#
# COMPACT_ATOMS: atom_id res chain seq x y z
N MET A 1 19.02 13.50 31.57
CA MET A 1 18.02 13.45 30.48
C MET A 1 17.49 12.03 30.42
N GLY A 2 16.18 11.82 30.65
CA GLY A 2 15.57 10.50 30.51
C GLY A 2 15.49 10.07 29.04
N PRO A 3 15.31 8.78 28.75
CA PRO A 3 15.17 8.31 27.38
C PRO A 3 13.97 8.98 26.72
N VAL A 4 14.18 9.56 25.54
CA VAL A 4 13.09 10.03 24.69
C VAL A 4 12.33 8.81 24.23
N VAL A 5 11.15 8.56 24.81
CA VAL A 5 10.22 7.56 24.30
C VAL A 5 9.65 8.12 23.00
N LEU A 6 10.23 7.71 21.87
CA LEU A 6 9.62 7.93 20.56
C LEU A 6 8.25 7.26 20.59
N LYS A 7 7.19 8.07 20.62
CA LYS A 7 5.82 7.58 20.49
C LYS A 7 5.73 6.96 19.10
N VAL A 8 5.65 5.64 19.04
CA VAL A 8 5.50 4.90 17.78
C VAL A 8 4.20 5.38 17.14
N VAL A 9 4.30 5.99 15.97
CA VAL A 9 3.13 6.39 15.21
C VAL A 9 3.05 5.55 13.95
N SER A 10 2.09 4.64 13.96
CA SER A 10 1.88 3.65 12.92
C SER A 10 1.30 4.29 11.66
N THR A 11 1.55 3.63 10.53
CA THR A 11 0.84 3.89 9.27
C THR A 11 0.03 2.67 8.92
N TYR A 12 -1.22 2.85 8.50
CA TYR A 12 -2.06 1.80 7.93
C TYR A 12 -2.70 2.31 6.65
N SER A 13 -2.80 1.46 5.65
CA SER A 13 -3.57 1.76 4.45
C SER A 13 -4.26 0.52 3.90
N ILE A 14 -5.29 0.79 3.12
CA ILE A 14 -6.07 -0.19 2.38
C ILE A 14 -6.34 0.35 0.99
N ILE A 15 -6.25 -0.53 0.00
CA ILE A 15 -6.75 -0.32 -1.35
C ILE A 15 -7.64 -1.49 -1.73
N VAL A 16 -8.73 -1.21 -2.44
CA VAL A 16 -9.75 -2.19 -2.81
C VAL A 16 -10.35 -1.89 -4.17
N VAL A 17 -10.66 -2.94 -4.91
CA VAL A 17 -11.46 -2.96 -6.13
C VAL A 17 -12.50 -4.06 -6.00
N CYS A 18 -13.78 -3.70 -6.03
CA CYS A 18 -14.87 -4.66 -6.07
C CYS A 18 -15.09 -5.11 -7.52
N LYS A 19 -14.71 -6.35 -7.85
CA LYS A 19 -14.86 -6.92 -9.21
C LYS A 19 -16.31 -7.00 -9.69
N LYS A 20 -17.28 -7.01 -8.76
CA LYS A 20 -18.72 -7.09 -9.08
C LYS A 20 -19.30 -5.74 -9.48
N THR A 21 -18.93 -4.67 -8.78
CA THR A 21 -19.49 -3.32 -8.99
C THR A 21 -18.56 -2.41 -9.81
N GLY A 22 -17.27 -2.74 -9.89
CA GLY A 22 -16.24 -1.87 -10.44
C GLY A 22 -15.85 -0.71 -9.51
N GLU A 23 -16.40 -0.65 -8.29
CA GLU A 23 -16.06 0.37 -7.31
C GLU A 23 -14.64 0.17 -6.81
N MET A 24 -13.93 1.28 -6.62
CA MET A 24 -12.56 1.28 -6.16
C MET A 24 -12.37 2.29 -5.04
N GLY A 25 -11.50 1.97 -4.10
CA GLY A 25 -11.27 2.81 -2.94
C GLY A 25 -9.86 2.69 -2.40
N ALA A 26 -9.41 3.76 -1.74
CA ALA A 26 -8.20 3.80 -0.96
C ALA A 26 -8.47 4.55 0.33
N ALA A 27 -7.94 4.06 1.45
CA ALA A 27 -7.97 4.77 2.72
C ALA A 27 -6.62 4.64 3.43
N VAL A 28 -6.25 5.67 4.17
CA VAL A 28 -4.99 5.72 4.91
C VAL A 28 -5.19 6.38 6.25
N GLN A 29 -4.56 5.81 7.28
CA GLN A 29 -4.32 6.45 8.55
C GLN A 29 -2.83 6.69 8.69
N TYR A 30 -2.45 7.95 8.89
CA TYR A 30 -1.07 8.34 9.10
C TYR A 30 -1.01 9.52 10.05
N HIS A 31 0.11 9.63 10.77
CA HIS A 31 0.29 10.66 11.78
C HIS A 31 0.83 11.98 11.23
N TRP A 32 1.35 11.97 10.01
CA TRP A 32 1.94 13.13 9.37
C TRP A 32 0.91 13.86 8.52
N PHE A 33 1.03 15.18 8.42
CA PHE A 33 0.07 16.03 7.72
C PHE A 33 0.01 15.73 6.22
N SER A 34 -1.15 15.98 5.61
CA SER A 34 -1.37 15.87 4.16
C SER A 34 -1.07 14.49 3.56
N VAL A 35 -1.33 13.41 4.30
CA VAL A 35 -1.13 12.04 3.81
C VAL A 35 -1.86 11.74 2.49
N GLY A 36 -3.02 12.37 2.27
CA GLY A 36 -3.83 12.18 1.07
C GLY A 36 -3.15 12.57 -0.24
N SER A 37 -2.13 13.43 -0.21
CA SER A 37 -1.39 13.83 -1.41
C SER A 37 -0.17 12.94 -1.69
N VAL A 38 0.13 12.00 -0.80
CA VAL A 38 1.33 11.14 -0.87
C VAL A 38 0.93 9.70 -1.06
N VAL A 39 0.01 9.20 -0.21
CA VAL A 39 -0.24 7.77 -0.06
C VAL A 39 -1.27 7.25 -1.06
N PRO A 40 -2.56 7.66 -1.02
CA PRO A 40 -3.57 7.09 -1.90
C PRO A 40 -3.53 7.71 -3.29
N TRP A 41 -3.59 6.86 -4.31
CA TRP A 41 -3.75 7.23 -5.71
C TRP A 41 -4.88 6.41 -6.30
N ALA A 42 -5.73 7.05 -7.10
CA ALA A 42 -6.84 6.37 -7.76
C ALA A 42 -7.16 7.06 -9.09
N GLU A 43 -7.37 6.27 -10.14
CA GLU A 43 -7.92 6.75 -11.41
C GLU A 43 -9.09 5.84 -11.82
N PRO A 44 -10.30 6.40 -11.98
CA PRO A 44 -11.49 5.64 -12.39
C PRO A 44 -11.25 4.86 -13.69
N GLY A 45 -11.64 3.59 -13.71
CA GLY A 45 -11.44 2.73 -14.88
C GLY A 45 -10.00 2.26 -15.10
N VAL A 46 -9.06 2.61 -14.21
CA VAL A 46 -7.64 2.21 -14.31
C VAL A 46 -7.20 1.40 -13.09
N GLY A 47 -7.30 1.97 -11.89
CA GLY A 47 -6.85 1.29 -10.68
C GLY A 47 -6.65 2.20 -9.48
N VAL A 48 -6.16 1.60 -8.40
CA VAL A 48 -5.86 2.23 -7.12
C VAL A 48 -4.48 1.80 -6.62
N LEU A 49 -3.79 2.67 -5.89
CA LEU A 49 -2.44 2.44 -5.40
C LEU A 49 -2.23 3.14 -4.06
N ALA A 50 -1.42 2.54 -3.19
CA ALA A 50 -0.93 3.16 -1.95
C ALA A 50 0.61 3.13 -1.91
N THR A 51 1.26 4.29 -1.73
CA THR A 51 2.70 4.37 -1.42
C THR A 51 2.88 4.79 0.05
N GLN A 52 3.76 4.15 0.81
CA GLN A 52 4.04 4.53 2.19
C GLN A 52 5.46 4.14 2.64
N SER A 53 5.79 4.40 3.91
CA SER A 53 7.17 4.38 4.43
C SER A 53 8.00 5.53 3.83
N ILE A 54 9.22 5.29 3.35
CA ILE A 54 9.96 6.24 2.52
C ILE A 54 9.35 6.19 1.13
N ALA A 55 8.27 6.96 0.94
CA ALA A 55 7.46 6.93 -0.27
C ALA A 55 8.11 7.71 -1.42
N GLU A 56 8.31 7.04 -2.56
CA GLU A 56 8.58 7.70 -3.84
C GLU A 56 7.25 8.13 -4.47
N VAL A 57 6.92 9.42 -4.35
CA VAL A 57 5.62 10.00 -4.73
C VAL A 57 5.29 9.76 -6.20
N SER A 58 6.29 9.74 -7.08
CA SER A 58 6.08 9.55 -8.51
C SER A 58 5.48 8.19 -8.88
N TYR A 59 5.59 7.17 -8.02
CA TYR A 59 5.01 5.84 -8.26
C TYR A 59 3.50 5.90 -8.46
N GLY A 60 2.80 6.82 -7.79
CA GLY A 60 1.36 6.95 -7.92
C GLY A 60 0.94 7.29 -9.35
N LEU A 61 1.42 8.42 -9.86
CA LEU A 61 1.09 8.87 -11.20
C LEU A 61 1.64 7.94 -12.29
N ILE A 62 2.90 7.50 -12.15
CA ILE A 62 3.54 6.64 -13.16
C ILE A 62 2.90 5.24 -13.15
N GLY A 63 2.60 4.69 -11.97
CA GLY A 63 1.93 3.39 -11.82
C GLY A 63 0.56 3.38 -12.47
N LEU A 64 -0.28 4.38 -12.19
CA LEU A 64 -1.58 4.54 -12.86
C LEU A 64 -1.40 4.70 -14.38
N THR A 65 -0.43 5.49 -14.82
CA THR A 65 -0.13 5.66 -16.26
C THR A 65 0.26 4.33 -16.93
N LEU A 66 1.03 3.49 -16.26
CA LEU A 66 1.43 2.18 -16.78
C LEU A 66 0.23 1.23 -16.86
N MET A 67 -0.61 1.17 -15.82
CA MET A 67 -1.83 0.36 -15.82
C MET A 67 -2.82 0.82 -16.88
N LYS A 68 -2.99 2.14 -17.06
CA LYS A 68 -3.80 2.72 -18.13
C LYS A 68 -3.33 2.32 -19.54
N ARG A 69 -2.04 2.00 -19.69
CA ARG A 69 -1.44 1.51 -20.95
C ARG A 69 -1.48 -0.02 -21.06
N GLY A 70 -2.26 -0.70 -20.23
CA GLY A 70 -2.48 -2.14 -20.27
C GLY A 70 -1.39 -2.98 -19.59
N LYS A 71 -0.56 -2.38 -18.71
CA LYS A 71 0.33 -3.16 -17.85
C LYS A 71 -0.44 -3.71 -16.65
N THR A 72 -0.17 -4.96 -16.29
CA THR A 72 -0.68 -5.50 -15.02
C THR A 72 -0.01 -4.76 -13.84
N PRO A 73 -0.61 -4.78 -12.64
CA PRO A 73 0.02 -4.25 -11.44
C PRO A 73 1.44 -4.79 -11.20
N GLU A 74 1.71 -6.08 -11.42
CA GLU A 74 3.06 -6.63 -11.23
C GLU A 74 4.04 -6.05 -12.25
N GLN A 75 3.63 -5.88 -13.50
CA GLN A 75 4.47 -5.30 -14.55
C GLN A 75 4.77 -3.83 -14.26
N ALA A 76 3.77 -3.06 -13.84
CA ALA A 76 3.92 -1.67 -13.47
C ALA A 76 4.86 -1.52 -12.26
N LEU A 77 4.62 -2.29 -11.19
CA LEU A 77 5.43 -2.28 -9.99
C LEU A 77 6.88 -2.67 -10.29
N LYS A 78 7.10 -3.75 -11.05
CA LYS A 78 8.46 -4.19 -11.43
C LYS A 78 9.22 -3.10 -12.19
N ALA A 79 8.56 -2.40 -13.11
CA ALA A 79 9.18 -1.32 -13.86
C ALA A 79 9.63 -0.16 -12.95
N LEU A 80 8.76 0.25 -12.01
CA LEU A 80 9.07 1.31 -11.03
C LEU A 80 10.24 0.91 -10.11
N LEU A 81 10.20 -0.31 -9.56
CA LEU A 81 11.24 -0.81 -8.67
C LEU A 81 12.61 -0.90 -9.38
N THR A 82 12.65 -1.18 -10.68
CA THR A 82 13.91 -1.34 -11.42
C THR A 82 14.72 -0.04 -11.48
N ILE A 83 14.04 1.11 -11.49
CA ILE A 83 14.68 2.42 -11.62
C ILE A 83 14.88 3.14 -10.29
N ASP A 84 14.35 2.58 -9.20
CA ASP A 84 14.37 3.20 -7.88
C ASP A 84 15.52 2.65 -7.00
N PRO A 85 16.54 3.48 -6.70
CA PRO A 85 17.66 3.09 -5.84
C PRO A 85 17.26 2.97 -4.35
N GLN A 86 16.12 3.52 -3.95
CA GLN A 86 15.61 3.51 -2.57
C GLN A 86 14.41 2.57 -2.37
N ARG A 87 14.07 1.75 -3.38
CA ARG A 87 12.90 0.85 -3.38
C ARG A 87 12.75 0.00 -2.11
N GLU A 88 13.86 -0.38 -1.51
CA GLU A 88 13.94 -1.20 -0.30
C GLU A 88 13.49 -0.48 0.98
N LEU A 89 13.36 0.84 0.95
CA LEU A 89 12.88 1.65 2.07
C LEU A 89 11.37 1.90 2.00
N GLY A 90 10.78 1.69 0.81
CA GLY A 90 9.38 1.96 0.52
C GLY A 90 8.46 0.77 0.75
N GLN A 91 7.17 1.06 0.79
CA GLN A 91 6.09 0.07 0.75
C GLN A 91 5.04 0.53 -0.25
N VAL A 92 4.65 -0.36 -1.16
CA VAL A 92 3.73 -0.05 -2.26
C VAL A 92 2.72 -1.16 -2.45
N ALA A 93 1.49 -0.81 -2.75
CA ALA A 93 0.48 -1.74 -3.24
C ALA A 93 -0.29 -1.11 -4.39
N MET A 94 -0.63 -1.89 -5.42
CA MET A 94 -1.43 -1.45 -6.56
C MET A 94 -2.42 -2.52 -6.99
N ILE A 95 -3.60 -2.07 -7.42
CA ILE A 95 -4.70 -2.90 -7.93
C ILE A 95 -5.26 -2.26 -9.19
N ASN A 96 -5.44 -3.04 -10.25
CA ASN A 96 -6.15 -2.60 -11.46
C ASN A 96 -7.66 -2.91 -11.39
N VAL A 97 -8.41 -2.46 -12.39
CA VAL A 97 -9.87 -2.70 -12.45
C VAL A 97 -10.26 -4.18 -12.54
N GLU A 98 -9.37 -5.03 -13.02
CA GLU A 98 -9.53 -6.49 -13.03
C GLU A 98 -9.37 -7.11 -11.62
N GLY A 99 -8.90 -6.32 -10.65
CA GLY A 99 -8.63 -6.73 -9.28
C GLY A 99 -7.41 -7.64 -9.14
N GLU A 100 -6.47 -7.57 -10.09
CA GLU A 100 -5.10 -8.10 -9.93
C GLU A 100 -4.35 -7.22 -8.93
N VAL A 101 -3.48 -7.80 -8.11
CA VAL A 101 -2.87 -7.10 -6.97
C VAL A 101 -1.36 -7.32 -6.96
N ALA A 102 -0.60 -6.22 -6.93
CA ALA A 102 0.85 -6.26 -6.74
C ALA A 102 1.28 -5.46 -5.52
N VAL A 103 2.18 -6.02 -4.73
CA VAL A 103 2.68 -5.44 -3.48
C VAL A 103 4.20 -5.51 -3.39
N HIS A 104 4.80 -4.48 -2.80
CA HIS A 104 6.21 -4.45 -2.45
C HIS A 104 6.36 -4.03 -0.99
N THR A 105 7.07 -4.83 -0.21
CA THR A 105 7.49 -4.52 1.15
C THR A 105 8.81 -5.21 1.37
N ASP A 106 9.90 -4.44 1.39
CA ASP A 106 11.24 -5.00 1.54
C ASP A 106 11.62 -5.17 3.02
N SER A 107 12.58 -6.05 3.26
CA SER A 107 13.26 -6.27 4.54
C SER A 107 13.88 -5.01 5.16
N LYS A 108 14.29 -4.03 4.35
CA LYS A 108 14.84 -2.74 4.81
C LYS A 108 13.77 -1.67 5.05
N CYS A 109 12.50 -1.99 4.81
CA CYS A 109 11.40 -1.10 5.12
C CYS A 109 11.37 -0.83 6.64
N ILE A 110 10.74 0.27 7.03
CA ILE A 110 10.69 0.68 8.43
C ILE A 110 10.10 -0.43 9.30
N ARG A 111 10.54 -0.49 10.56
CA ARG A 111 10.27 -1.58 11.50
C ARG A 111 8.80 -1.99 11.54
N ALA A 112 8.57 -3.30 11.69
CA ALA A 112 7.24 -3.91 11.74
C ALA A 112 6.38 -3.60 10.50
N ALA A 113 7.01 -3.52 9.32
CA ALA A 113 6.32 -3.43 8.05
C ALA A 113 5.76 -4.78 7.61
N GLY A 114 4.56 -4.78 7.06
CA GLY A 114 3.91 -5.95 6.48
C GLY A 114 2.74 -5.57 5.60
N HIS A 115 2.26 -6.55 4.84
CA HIS A 115 1.07 -6.43 4.02
C HIS A 115 0.28 -7.74 4.03
N TYR A 116 -0.96 -7.65 3.56
CA TYR A 116 -1.79 -8.80 3.23
C TYR A 116 -2.48 -8.50 1.90
N VAL A 117 -2.63 -9.53 1.08
CA VAL A 117 -3.27 -9.49 -0.23
C VAL A 117 -4.44 -10.46 -0.19
N GLY A 118 -5.63 -9.97 -0.55
CA GLY A 118 -6.83 -10.77 -0.75
C GLY A 118 -7.38 -10.57 -2.15
N ASP A 119 -8.58 -11.10 -2.40
CA ASP A 119 -9.22 -10.99 -3.70
C ASP A 119 -9.68 -9.55 -3.97
N GLY A 120 -8.98 -8.83 -4.84
CA GLY A 120 -9.30 -7.43 -5.18
C GLY A 120 -8.99 -6.42 -4.07
N PHE A 121 -8.18 -6.76 -3.07
CA PHE A 121 -7.73 -5.78 -2.07
C PHE A 121 -6.32 -6.06 -1.54
N SER A 122 -5.71 -5.02 -0.99
CA SER A 122 -4.50 -5.15 -0.19
C SER A 122 -4.52 -4.18 0.98
N VAL A 123 -3.96 -4.64 2.09
CA VAL A 123 -3.81 -3.87 3.33
C VAL A 123 -2.33 -3.84 3.72
N GLN A 124 -1.83 -2.69 4.14
CA GLN A 124 -0.43 -2.51 4.50
C GLN A 124 -0.32 -1.78 5.84
N ALA A 125 0.73 -2.12 6.60
CA ALA A 125 1.03 -1.44 7.85
C ALA A 125 2.54 -1.34 8.08
N ASN A 126 2.97 -0.31 8.80
CA ASN A 126 4.32 -0.18 9.32
C ASN A 126 4.34 0.59 10.65
N LEU A 127 5.46 0.50 11.39
CA LEU A 127 5.59 1.08 12.74
C LEU A 127 4.47 0.62 13.69
N VAL A 128 4.08 -0.65 13.64
CA VAL A 128 3.06 -1.20 14.55
C VAL A 128 3.69 -1.73 15.85
N ARG A 129 2.96 -1.64 16.97
CA ARG A 129 3.48 -1.87 18.34
C ARG A 129 4.02 -3.28 18.61
N SER A 130 3.74 -4.26 17.76
CA SER A 130 4.19 -5.63 17.96
C SER A 130 4.90 -6.17 16.73
N GLU A 131 6.20 -6.42 16.89
CA GLU A 131 7.08 -7.09 15.93
C GLU A 131 6.68 -8.55 15.67
N ASN A 132 5.88 -9.16 16.56
CA ASN A 132 5.69 -10.61 16.59
C ASN A 132 4.64 -11.22 15.63
N SER A 133 4.13 -10.48 14.65
CA SER A 133 3.22 -11.09 13.66
C SER A 133 2.88 -10.16 12.49
N GLY A 134 3.67 -10.19 11.43
CA GLY A 134 3.37 -9.46 10.18
C GLY A 134 1.99 -9.74 9.55
N SER A 135 1.27 -10.76 10.02
CA SER A 135 -0.06 -11.15 9.51
C SER A 135 -1.21 -11.13 10.55
N ARG A 136 -0.96 -11.10 11.87
CA ARG A 136 -2.04 -11.27 12.88
C ARG A 136 -2.91 -10.03 13.04
N TRP A 137 -2.36 -8.82 12.87
CA TRP A 137 -3.10 -7.56 12.98
C TRP A 137 -3.89 -7.21 11.72
N LEU A 138 -3.50 -7.79 10.57
CA LEU A 138 -4.22 -7.62 9.31
C LEU A 138 -5.44 -8.55 9.22
N LYS A 139 -5.51 -9.60 10.05
CA LYS A 139 -6.65 -10.54 10.10
C LYS A 139 -8.01 -9.86 10.37
N PRO A 140 -8.15 -8.93 11.34
CA PRO A 140 -9.40 -8.20 11.52
C PRO A 140 -9.78 -7.33 10.32
N LEU A 141 -8.81 -6.65 9.68
CA LEU A 141 -9.07 -5.88 8.46
C LEU A 141 -9.50 -6.80 7.30
N ASN A 142 -8.87 -7.97 7.19
CA ASN A 142 -9.22 -9.02 6.23
C ASN A 142 -10.63 -9.56 6.44
N GLN A 143 -11.01 -9.92 7.67
CA GLN A 143 -12.37 -10.41 7.98
C GLN A 143 -13.44 -9.38 7.67
N ALA A 144 -13.14 -8.08 7.87
CA ALA A 144 -14.06 -7.02 7.52
C ALA A 144 -14.27 -6.88 6.00
N LEU A 145 -13.31 -7.29 5.16
CA LEU A 145 -13.37 -7.16 3.70
C LEU A 145 -13.92 -8.41 3.01
N GLU A 146 -13.65 -9.60 3.53
CA GLU A 146 -14.28 -10.86 3.09
C GLU A 146 -15.80 -10.89 3.34
N ALA A 147 -16.30 -9.98 4.18
CA ALA A 147 -17.72 -9.80 4.47
C ALA A 147 -18.43 -8.79 3.54
N TRP A 148 -17.69 -8.14 2.62
CA TRP A 148 -18.20 -7.24 1.58
C TRP A 148 -18.27 -7.95 0.22
#